data_AF-A0A433T941-F1
#
_entry.id   AF-A0A433T941-F1
#
_cell.length_a   1.000
_cell.length_b   1.000
_cell.length_c   1.000
_cell.angle_alpha   90.00
_cell.angle_beta   90.00
_cell.angle_gamma   90.00
#
_symmetry.space_group_name_H-M   'P 1'
#
loop_
_entity.id
_entity.type
_entity.pdbx_description
1 polymer ?
#
loop_
_entity_poly.entity_id
_entity_poly.type
_entity_poly.pdbx_seq_one_letter_code
_entity_poly.pdbx_strand_id
1 'polypeptide(L)' 'MLVPLVSIISTACLGCCSFMVYALATKPDVRVVKSRGPAFEDVGPLETRKLINLNKEKYQFFPEIQALRKEIGSYKS' A
#
# COMPACT_ATOMS: atom_id res chain seq x y z
N MET A 1 29.22 -23.50 11.95
CA MET A 1 29.03 -22.82 10.66
C MET A 1 27.62 -22.98 10.05
N LEU A 2 26.71 -23.76 10.67
CA LEU A 2 25.33 -23.97 10.17
C LEU A 2 24.34 -22.86 10.58
N VAL A 3 24.50 -22.33 11.80
CA VAL A 3 23.63 -21.30 12.38
C VAL A 3 23.46 -20.05 11.50
N PRO A 4 24.52 -19.42 10.96
CA PRO A 4 24.35 -18.23 10.13
C PRO A 4 23.63 -18.55 8.81
N LEU A 5 23.92 -19.71 8.21
CA LEU A 5 23.28 -20.12 6.95
C LEU A 5 21.77 -20.31 7.12
N VAL A 6 21.36 -21.01 8.19
CA VAL A 6 19.94 -21.23 8.50
C VAL A 6 19.23 -19.92 8.79
N SER A 7 19.88 -18.96 9.47
CA SER A 7 19.29 -17.65 9.74
C SER A 7 19.04 -16.80 8.48
N ILE A 8 19.93 -16.85 7.49
CA ILE A 8 19.77 -16.13 6.23
C ILE A 8 18.61 -16.73 5.42
N ILE A 9 18.53 -18.06 5.38
CA ILE A 9 17.46 -18.77 4.67
C ILE A 9 16.10 -18.49 5.33
N SER A 10 16.02 -18.54 6.65
CA SER A 10 14.76 -18.30 7.37
C SER A 10 14.29 -16.84 7.21
N THR A 11 15.19 -15.87 7.33
CA THR A 11 14.86 -14.45 7.11
C THR A 11 14.44 -14.17 5.67
N ALA A 12 15.11 -14.75 4.68
CA ALA A 12 14.69 -14.65 3.28
C ALA A 12 13.29 -15.24 3.06
N CYS A 13 13.02 -16.43 3.61
CA CYS A 13 11.74 -17.10 3.46
C CYS A 13 10.60 -16.30 4.12
N LEU A 14 10.82 -15.78 5.33
CA LEU A 14 9.86 -14.90 6.02
C LEU A 14 9.64 -13.58 5.26
N GLY A 15 10.70 -13.01 4.67
CA GLY A 15 10.62 -11.82 3.82
C GLY A 15 9.75 -12.05 2.58
N CYS A 16 9.94 -13.18 1.88
CA CYS A 16 9.13 -13.54 0.73
C CYS A 16 7.65 -13.76 1.10
N CYS A 17 7.39 -14.51 2.18
CA CYS A 17 6.03 -14.77 2.65
C CYS A 17 5.31 -13.48 3.06
N SER A 18 5.97 -12.62 3.84
CA SER A 18 5.41 -11.34 4.26
C SER A 18 5.13 -10.40 3.10
N PHE A 19 6.05 -10.32 2.11
CA PHE A 19 5.82 -9.53 0.90
C PHE A 19 4.66 -10.06 0.06
N MET A 20 4.52 -11.37 -0.06
CA MET A 20 3.40 -11.99 -0.79
C MET A 20 2.05 -11.65 -0.15
N VAL A 21 1.95 -11.78 1.18
CA VAL A 21 0.73 -11.41 1.92
C VAL A 21 0.44 -9.90 1.78
N TYR A 22 1.46 -9.05 1.92
CA TYR A 22 1.32 -7.60 1.73
C TYR A 22 0.84 -7.26 0.32
N ALA A 23 1.42 -7.87 -0.71
CA ALA A 23 1.07 -7.61 -2.10
C ALA A 23 -0.39 -7.98 -2.37
N LEU A 24 -0.84 -9.14 -1.88
CA LEU A 24 -2.23 -9.59 -2.05
C LEU A 24 -3.25 -8.74 -1.27
N ALA A 25 -2.88 -8.28 -0.06
CA ALA A 25 -3.80 -7.53 0.79
C ALA A 25 -3.92 -6.04 0.43
N THR A 26 -2.83 -5.41 -0.03
CA THR A 26 -2.76 -3.94 -0.16
C THR A 26 -2.71 -3.45 -1.61
N LYS A 27 -2.25 -4.28 -2.56
CA LYS A 27 -2.20 -3.88 -3.97
C LYS A 27 -3.53 -4.17 -4.66
N PRO A 28 -4.17 -3.14 -5.26
CA PRO A 28 -5.43 -3.30 -5.98
C PRO A 28 -5.25 -3.84 -7.40
N ASP A 29 -4.02 -3.85 -7.94
CA ASP A 29 -3.73 -4.25 -9.33
C ASP A 29 -4.01 -5.74 -9.60
N VAL A 30 -3.86 -6.60 -8.58
CA VAL A 30 -4.12 -8.03 -8.68
C VAL A 30 -5.10 -8.42 -7.59
N ARG A 31 -6.38 -8.46 -7.94
CA ARG A 31 -7.44 -8.91 -7.02
C ARG A 31 -7.70 -10.39 -7.22
N VAL A 32 -7.65 -11.13 -6.11
CA VAL A 32 -8.02 -12.56 -6.06
C VAL A 32 -9.54 -12.74 -6.19
N VAL A 33 -10.32 -11.75 -5.77
CA VAL A 33 -11.79 -11.78 -5.79
C VAL A 33 -12.33 -10.85 -6.87
N LYS A 34 -12.94 -11.44 -7.90
CA LYS A 34 -13.48 -10.74 -9.08
C LYS A 34 -14.78 -9.96 -8.82
N SER A 35 -15.47 -10.21 -7.71
CA SER A 35 -16.81 -9.67 -7.42
C SER A 35 -16.86 -8.23 -6.90
N ARG A 36 -15.72 -7.56 -6.70
CA ARG A 36 -15.68 -6.14 -6.30
C ARG A 36 -15.73 -5.21 -7.52
N GLY A 37 -16.27 -4.01 -7.33
CA GLY A 37 -16.32 -2.91 -8.33
C GLY A 37 -14.95 -2.53 -8.89
N PRO A 38 -14.83 -1.57 -9.82
CA PRO A 38 -13.57 -1.25 -10.50
C PRO A 38 -12.43 -0.93 -9.53
N ALA A 39 -11.20 -1.37 -9.84
CA ALA A 39 -10.06 -1.37 -8.91
C ALA A 39 -9.66 0.02 -8.40
N PHE A 40 -9.95 1.07 -9.18
CA PHE A 40 -9.67 2.44 -8.79
C PHE A 40 -10.57 2.93 -7.66
N GLU A 41 -11.75 2.32 -7.43
CA GLU A 41 -12.65 2.71 -6.34
C GLU A 41 -12.03 2.41 -4.98
N ASP A 42 -11.17 1.39 -4.87
CA ASP A 42 -10.46 1.03 -3.63
C ASP A 42 -9.23 1.93 -3.36
N VAL A 43 -8.93 2.86 -4.28
CA VAL A 43 -7.75 3.73 -4.23
C VAL A 43 -8.18 5.19 -4.11
N GLY A 44 -8.00 5.76 -2.92
CA GLY A 44 -8.17 7.20 -2.73
C GLY A 44 -6.95 7.96 -3.26
N PRO A 45 -7.14 9.12 -3.93
CA PRO A 45 -6.02 9.98 -4.33
C PRO A 45 -5.27 10.58 -3.13
N LEU A 46 -5.84 10.42 -1.93
CA LEU A 46 -5.38 10.99 -0.65
C LEU A 46 -4.44 10.08 0.15
N GLU A 47 -4.09 8.91 -0.34
CA GLU A 47 -3.22 7.98 0.39
C GLU A 47 -1.99 7.62 -0.43
N THR A 48 -0.80 7.77 0.19
CA THR A 48 0.42 7.24 -0.41
C THR A 48 0.44 5.72 -0.24
N ARG A 49 0.44 5.00 -1.37
CA ARG A 49 0.53 3.53 -1.40
C ARG A 49 1.96 3.01 -1.66
N LYS A 50 2.97 3.88 -1.57
CA LYS A 50 4.39 3.47 -1.71
C LYS A 50 4.84 2.73 -0.46
N LEU A 51 5.33 1.50 -0.62
CA LEU A 51 5.86 0.67 0.48
C LEU A 51 6.97 1.39 1.25
N ILE A 52 7.86 2.08 0.54
CA ILE A 52 8.92 2.90 1.13
C ILE A 52 8.79 4.29 0.54
N ASN A 53 8.50 5.27 1.40
CA ASN A 53 8.51 6.67 1.02
C ASN A 53 9.73 7.33 1.65
N LEU A 54 10.82 7.45 0.87
CA LEU A 54 12.07 8.10 1.30
C LEU A 54 11.95 9.63 1.35
N ASN A 55 10.85 10.18 0.85
CA ASN A 55 10.68 11.61 0.63
C ASN A 55 9.36 12.10 1.23
N LYS A 56 9.05 11.66 2.46
CA LYS A 56 7.82 12.00 3.17
C LYS A 56 7.62 13.51 3.30
N GLU A 57 8.71 14.27 3.44
CA GLU A 57 8.68 15.72 3.66
C GLU A 57 8.38 16.53 2.38
N LYS A 58 8.79 16.07 1.19
CA LYS A 58 8.42 16.74 -0.08
C LYS A 58 7.05 16.31 -0.60
N TYR A 59 6.47 15.24 -0.06
CA TYR A 59 5.11 14.85 -0.45
C TYR A 59 4.11 15.79 0.25
N GLN A 60 3.98 17.00 -0.27
CA GLN A 60 2.93 17.93 0.12
C GLN A 60 1.66 17.53 -0.64
N PHE A 61 0.63 17.12 0.10
CA PHE A 61 -0.68 16.90 -0.47
C PHE A 61 -1.15 18.18 -1.16
N PHE A 62 -1.55 18.08 -2.43
CA PHE A 62 -2.02 19.21 -3.23
C PHE A 62 -3.04 20.03 -2.40
N PRO A 63 -2.75 21.30 -2.10
CA PRO A 63 -3.57 22.09 -1.17
C PRO A 63 -5.00 22.29 -1.69
N GLU A 64 -5.17 22.32 -3.01
CA GLU A 64 -6.46 22.40 -3.70
C GLU A 64 -7.38 21.22 -3.35
N ILE A 65 -6.83 19.99 -3.29
CA ILE A 65 -7.62 18.79 -2.99
C ILE A 65 -8.04 18.78 -1.50
N GLN A 66 -7.22 19.34 -0.60
CA GLN A 66 -7.58 19.49 0.81
C GLN A 66 -8.70 20.53 1.01
N ALA A 67 -8.62 21.66 0.29
CA ALA A 67 -9.66 22.68 0.32
C ALA A 67 -11.01 22.11 -0.18
N LEU A 68 -11.00 21.43 -1.33
CA LEU A 68 -12.18 20.77 -1.88
C LEU A 68 -12.77 19.71 -0.94
N ARG A 69 -11.94 18.95 -0.23
CA ARG A 69 -12.42 17.98 0.78
C ARG A 69 -13.14 18.67 1.94
N LYS A 70 -12.64 19.83 2.38
CA LYS A 70 -13.24 20.61 3.47
C LYS A 70 -14.59 21.20 3.06
N GLU A 71 -14.75 21.55 1.78
CA GLU A 71 -15.96 22.15 1.22
C GLU A 71 -17.04 21.11 0.86
N ILE A 72 -16.65 19.97 0.28
CA ILE A 72 -17.57 18.97 -0.28
C ILE A 72 -17.88 17.84 0.71
N GLY A 73 -17.06 17.66 1.76
CA GLY A 73 -17.17 16.55 2.71
C GLY A 73 -16.57 15.25 2.16
N SER A 74 -16.49 14.21 3.01
CA SER A 74 -15.90 12.92 2.64
C SER A 74 -16.82 12.18 1.65
N TYR A 75 -16.41 12.10 0.39
CA TYR A 75 -17.16 11.42 -0.69
C TYR A 75 -17.28 9.90 -0.53
N LYS A 76 -16.54 9.30 0.42
CA LYS A 76 -16.69 7.90 0.84
C LYS A 76 -17.30 7.86 2.23
N SER A 77 -18.57 7.42 2.30
CA SER A 77 -19.17 6.79 3.48
C SER A 77 -18.99 5.28 3.39
#